data_AF-A0A258N337-F1
#
_entry.id   AF-A0A258N337-F1
#
_cell.length_a   1.000
_cell.length_b   1.000
_cell.length_c   1.000
_cell.angle_alpha   90.00
_cell.angle_beta   90.00
_cell.angle_gamma   90.00
#
_symmetry.space_group_name_H-M   'P 1'
#
loop_
_entity.id
_entity.type
_entity.pdbx_description
1 polymer ?
#
loop_
_entity_poly.entity_id
_entity_poly.type
_entity_poly.pdbx_seq_one_letter_code
_entity_poly.pdbx_strand_id
1 'polypeptide(L)'
;MDVEILSRIQFAFTVSFHYIYPPLSIGLGLVLVAMEGMYLKTGNKIYEKMTRFWIKIFALIFGIGVATGIVMEFEFGTNWATYSRYVGDIFGSALAAEGIFAFALESGFLGLLLFGWNRVSPKVHFFATIMVTLGSIFSAVWIVVANSWQQTPAGFHIVGEGLKARAEVTNFWEMVFNPSSVDRLSHVVIGAFLSGSFLVLSVHAYYLYKNRHVEISRKAFKIALTIAAFAGMLQLVTGHHSAKGVSINQPAKLAAFEGHYDSL
;
A
#
# COMPACT_ATOMS: atom_id res chain seq x y z
N MET A 1 6.13 13.55 29.98
CA MET A 1 6.28 12.33 29.17
C MET A 1 7.73 12.22 28.78
N ASP A 2 8.27 11.00 28.76
CA ASP A 2 9.63 10.74 28.28
C ASP A 2 9.75 11.05 26.77
N VAL A 3 10.95 11.45 26.32
CA VAL A 3 11.28 11.72 24.92
C VAL A 3 10.98 10.51 24.04
N GLU A 4 11.25 9.30 24.55
CA GLU A 4 10.91 8.06 23.85
C GLU A 4 9.40 7.96 23.57
N ILE A 5 8.57 8.20 24.58
CA ILE A 5 7.10 8.13 24.44
C ILE A 5 6.59 9.21 23.48
N LEU A 6 7.11 10.44 23.58
CA LEU A 6 6.77 11.52 22.66
C LEU A 6 7.11 11.16 21.21
N SER A 7 8.28 10.56 20.99
CA SER A 7 8.73 10.11 19.66
C SER A 7 7.82 9.01 19.10
N ARG A 8 7.38 8.06 19.95
CA ARG A 8 6.41 7.02 19.56
C ARG A 8 5.04 7.61 19.23
N ILE A 9 4.55 8.57 20.01
CA ILE A 9 3.25 9.23 19.76
C ILE A 9 3.30 10.03 18.46
N GLN A 10 4.37 10.78 18.22
CA GLN A 10 4.56 11.53 16.97
C GLN A 10 4.55 10.58 15.78
N PHE A 11 5.40 9.55 15.80
CA PHE A 11 5.48 8.59 14.68
C PHE A 11 4.14 7.86 14.47
N ALA A 12 3.45 7.49 15.55
CA ALA A 12 2.13 6.87 15.48
C ALA A 12 1.10 7.78 14.81
N PHE A 13 1.09 9.09 15.11
CA PHE A 13 0.22 10.05 14.45
C PHE A 13 0.54 10.16 12.95
N THR A 14 1.82 10.38 12.63
CA THR A 14 2.29 10.55 11.25
C THR A 14 1.97 9.33 10.39
N VAL A 15 2.32 8.11 10.85
CA VAL A 15 2.08 6.87 10.10
C VAL A 15 0.58 6.57 10.00
N SER A 16 -0.21 6.82 11.05
CA SER A 16 -1.67 6.58 11.00
C SER A 16 -2.35 7.50 10.00
N PHE A 17 -1.94 8.77 9.95
CA PHE A 17 -2.47 9.72 8.97
C PHE A 17 -2.02 9.37 7.56
N HIS A 18 -0.75 9.03 7.38
CA HIS A 18 -0.21 8.61 6.08
C HIS A 18 -0.94 7.38 5.56
N TYR A 19 -1.13 6.34 6.38
CA TYR A 19 -1.68 5.04 5.97
C TYR A 19 -3.14 5.09 5.50
N ILE A 20 -3.84 6.21 5.64
CA ILE A 20 -5.15 6.42 5.01
C ILE A 20 -5.02 6.42 3.48
N TYR A 21 -3.94 7.00 2.94
CA TYR A 21 -3.85 7.34 1.52
C TYR A 21 -3.29 6.20 0.64
N PRO A 22 -2.17 5.52 0.97
CA PRO A 22 -1.62 4.46 0.12
C PRO A 22 -2.60 3.31 -0.19
N PRO A 23 -3.32 2.73 0.80
CA PRO A 23 -4.28 1.66 0.51
C PRO A 23 -5.41 2.12 -0.41
N LEU A 24 -5.87 3.38 -0.25
CA LEU A 24 -6.88 3.97 -1.11
C LEU A 24 -6.36 4.18 -2.53
N SER A 25 -5.13 4.68 -2.71
CA SER A 25 -4.50 4.84 -4.02
C SER A 25 -4.35 3.50 -4.73
N ILE A 26 -3.78 2.49 -4.06
CA ILE A 26 -3.57 1.14 -4.63
C ILE A 26 -4.90 0.52 -5.06
N GLY A 27 -5.90 0.51 -4.18
CA GLY A 27 -7.20 -0.08 -4.49
C GLY A 27 -7.97 0.70 -5.55
N LEU A 28 -7.93 2.03 -5.50
CA LEU A 28 -8.59 2.87 -6.51
C LEU A 28 -7.91 2.73 -7.88
N GLY A 29 -6.58 2.57 -7.93
CA GLY A 29 -5.83 2.26 -9.14
C GLY A 29 -6.35 1.00 -9.83
N LEU A 30 -6.57 -0.08 -9.08
CA LEU A 30 -7.16 -1.32 -9.61
C LEU A 30 -8.57 -1.08 -10.19
N VAL A 31 -9.39 -0.28 -9.50
CA VAL A 31 -10.73 0.09 -9.99
C VAL A 31 -10.63 0.93 -11.27
N LEU A 32 -9.70 1.88 -11.36
CA LEU A 32 -9.45 2.69 -12.55
C LEU A 32 -9.03 1.84 -13.75
N VAL A 33 -8.12 0.88 -13.55
CA VAL A 33 -7.74 -0.10 -14.57
C VAL A 33 -8.97 -0.88 -15.06
N ALA A 34 -9.83 -1.35 -14.15
CA ALA A 34 -11.05 -2.04 -14.55
C ALA A 34 -12.03 -1.14 -15.34
N MET A 35 -12.26 0.10 -14.88
CA MET A 35 -13.16 1.04 -15.54
C MET A 35 -12.64 1.43 -16.93
N GLU A 36 -11.36 1.77 -17.06
CA GLU A 36 -10.78 2.17 -18.34
C GLU A 36 -10.63 0.98 -19.30
N GLY A 37 -10.29 -0.21 -18.79
CA GLY A 37 -10.29 -1.44 -19.59
C GLY A 37 -11.68 -1.74 -20.16
N MET A 38 -12.74 -1.53 -19.38
CA MET A 38 -14.12 -1.65 -19.85
C MET A 38 -14.48 -0.58 -20.88
N TYR A 39 -13.97 0.64 -20.74
CA TYR A 39 -14.12 1.68 -21.77
C TYR A 39 -13.49 1.24 -23.09
N LEU A 40 -12.24 0.78 -23.07
CA LEU A 40 -11.54 0.31 -24.28
C LEU A 40 -12.22 -0.89 -24.92
N LYS A 41 -12.70 -1.84 -24.11
CA LYS A 41 -13.35 -3.06 -24.60
C LYS A 41 -14.71 -2.79 -25.24
N THR A 42 -15.49 -1.85 -24.69
CA THR A 42 -16.90 -1.67 -25.06
C THR A 42 -17.18 -0.40 -25.87
N GLY A 43 -16.26 0.57 -25.87
CA GLY A 43 -16.50 1.91 -26.43
C GLY A 43 -17.54 2.73 -25.66
N ASN A 44 -18.12 2.20 -24.57
CA ASN A 44 -19.20 2.87 -23.86
C ASN A 44 -18.68 4.07 -23.05
N LYS A 45 -19.12 5.27 -23.45
CA LYS A 45 -18.72 6.56 -22.86
C LYS A 45 -19.02 6.73 -21.37
N ILE A 46 -19.87 5.89 -20.79
CA ILE A 46 -20.12 5.91 -19.33
C ILE A 46 -18.88 5.44 -18.56
N TYR A 47 -18.14 4.46 -19.08
CA TYR A 47 -16.88 4.01 -18.47
C TYR A 47 -15.81 5.11 -18.55
N GLU A 48 -15.71 5.81 -19.67
CA GLU A 48 -14.86 7.01 -19.77
C GLU A 48 -15.23 8.07 -18.72
N LYS A 49 -16.53 8.39 -18.57
CA LYS A 49 -16.98 9.40 -17.60
C LYS A 49 -16.64 9.00 -16.16
N MET A 50 -16.80 7.73 -15.78
CA MET A 50 -16.44 7.28 -14.42
C MET A 50 -14.93 7.27 -14.21
N THR A 51 -14.13 6.82 -15.17
CA THR A 51 -12.67 6.84 -15.05
C THR A 51 -12.17 8.27 -14.83
N ARG A 52 -12.63 9.22 -15.65
CA ARG A 52 -12.24 10.65 -15.51
C ARG A 52 -12.69 11.28 -14.20
N PHE A 53 -13.82 10.84 -13.64
CA PHE A 53 -14.26 11.28 -12.31
C PHE A 53 -13.30 10.76 -11.23
N TRP A 54 -13.02 9.46 -11.23
CA TRP A 54 -12.19 8.82 -10.21
C TRP A 54 -10.71 9.20 -10.33
N ILE A 55 -10.19 9.51 -11.51
CA ILE A 55 -8.82 10.04 -11.68
C ILE A 55 -8.60 11.32 -10.85
N LYS A 56 -9.60 12.21 -10.78
CA LYS A 56 -9.47 13.45 -9.98
C LYS A 56 -9.36 13.16 -8.48
N ILE A 57 -10.13 12.19 -8.00
CA ILE A 57 -10.11 11.77 -6.59
C ILE A 57 -8.79 11.03 -6.30
N PHE A 58 -8.38 10.14 -7.20
CA PHE A 58 -7.09 9.47 -7.14
C PHE A 58 -5.95 10.47 -7.04
N ALA A 59 -5.93 11.51 -7.88
CA ALA A 59 -4.90 12.54 -7.86
C ALA A 59 -4.79 13.24 -6.49
N LEU A 60 -5.92 13.51 -5.84
CA LEU A 60 -5.96 14.12 -4.51
C LEU A 60 -5.43 13.18 -3.44
N ILE A 61 -5.92 11.94 -3.40
CA ILE A 61 -5.48 10.91 -2.44
C ILE A 61 -3.98 10.67 -2.61
N PHE A 62 -3.54 10.54 -3.86
CA PHE A 62 -2.16 10.32 -4.22
C PHE A 62 -1.25 11.48 -3.78
N GLY A 63 -1.63 12.72 -4.11
CA GLY A 63 -0.84 13.90 -3.75
C GLY A 63 -0.65 14.06 -2.23
N ILE A 64 -1.70 13.78 -1.44
CA ILE A 64 -1.59 13.81 0.03
C ILE A 64 -0.74 12.62 0.52
N GLY A 65 -0.89 11.44 -0.09
CA GLY A 65 -0.06 10.27 0.20
C GLY A 65 1.43 10.56 0.00
N VAL A 66 1.82 11.18 -1.11
CA VAL A 66 3.21 11.59 -1.36
C VAL A 66 3.69 12.60 -0.31
N ALA A 67 2.92 13.66 -0.06
CA ALA A 67 3.31 14.69 0.91
C ALA A 67 3.53 14.11 2.32
N THR A 68 2.64 13.23 2.76
CA THR A 68 2.73 12.59 4.08
C THR A 68 3.82 11.51 4.14
N GLY A 69 4.08 10.81 3.03
CA GLY A 69 5.15 9.82 2.93
C GLY A 69 6.54 10.45 3.08
N ILE A 70 6.77 11.63 2.49
CA ILE A 70 8.01 12.39 2.65
C ILE A 70 8.27 12.72 4.13
N VAL A 71 7.24 13.16 4.87
CA VAL A 71 7.37 13.44 6.30
C VAL A 71 7.77 12.18 7.07
N MET A 72 7.11 11.06 6.79
CA MET A 72 7.41 9.77 7.42
C MET A 72 8.85 9.29 7.12
N GLU A 73 9.33 9.44 5.88
CA GLU A 73 10.69 9.09 5.49
C GLU A 73 11.73 9.86 6.32
N PHE A 74 11.54 11.17 6.48
CA PHE A 74 12.45 11.99 7.30
C PHE A 74 12.35 11.69 8.79
N GLU A 75 11.18 11.26 9.31
CA GLU A 75 11.03 10.90 10.72
C GLU A 75 11.91 9.73 11.15
N PHE A 76 12.22 8.79 10.26
CA PHE A 76 13.21 7.74 10.55
C PHE A 76 14.60 8.34 10.86
N GLY A 77 14.97 9.43 10.19
CA GLY A 77 16.26 10.10 10.40
C GLY A 77 16.29 10.98 11.64
N THR A 78 15.23 11.76 11.88
CA THR A 78 15.21 12.80 12.93
C THR A 78 15.00 12.23 14.33
N ASN A 79 13.96 11.42 14.52
CA ASN A 79 13.57 10.91 15.84
C ASN A 79 14.11 9.50 16.13
N TRP A 80 14.57 8.79 15.09
CA TRP A 80 15.02 7.40 15.18
C TRP A 80 16.46 7.22 14.68
N ALA A 81 17.35 8.17 14.96
CA ALA A 81 18.73 8.18 14.44
C ALA A 81 19.59 6.96 14.81
N THR A 82 19.42 6.40 16.02
CA THR A 82 20.13 5.17 16.42
C THR A 82 19.59 3.96 15.65
N TYR A 83 18.28 3.87 15.48
CA TYR A 83 17.65 2.83 14.66
C TYR A 83 18.13 2.92 13.21
N SER A 84 18.11 4.12 12.62
CA SER A 84 18.53 4.34 11.23
C SER A 84 20.00 4.01 10.98
N ARG A 85 20.89 4.25 11.96
CA ARG A 85 22.28 3.78 11.89
C ARG A 85 22.40 2.26 12.05
N TYR A 86 21.57 1.66 12.91
CA TYR A 86 21.62 0.23 13.19
C TYR A 86 21.14 -0.60 12.00
N VAL A 87 19.99 -0.26 11.39
CA VAL A 87 19.41 -1.03 10.27
C VAL A 87 19.63 -0.39 8.90
N GLY A 88 20.53 0.59 8.78
CA GLY A 88 20.66 1.41 7.58
C GLY A 88 20.92 0.62 6.30
N ASP A 89 21.70 -0.46 6.37
CA ASP A 89 21.99 -1.31 5.21
C ASP A 89 20.78 -2.11 4.72
N ILE A 90 19.92 -2.52 5.66
CA ILE A 90 18.68 -3.25 5.41
C ILE A 90 17.60 -2.29 4.87
N PHE A 91 17.26 -1.27 5.66
CA PHE A 91 16.19 -0.32 5.35
C PHE A 91 16.56 0.54 4.15
N GLY A 92 17.80 1.03 4.08
CA GLY A 92 18.28 1.86 2.98
C GLY A 92 18.18 1.13 1.63
N SER A 93 18.52 -0.17 1.59
CA SER A 93 18.39 -0.98 0.38
C SER A 93 16.93 -1.11 -0.09
N ALA A 94 15.99 -1.33 0.84
CA ALA A 94 14.57 -1.42 0.52
C ALA A 94 13.98 -0.07 0.06
N LEU A 95 14.27 1.03 0.77
CA LEU A 95 13.82 2.37 0.40
C LEU A 95 14.42 2.84 -0.94
N ALA A 96 15.69 2.53 -1.21
CA ALA A 96 16.30 2.85 -2.51
C ALA A 96 15.62 2.08 -3.66
N ALA A 97 15.31 0.80 -3.44
CA ALA A 97 14.57 0.00 -4.41
C ALA A 97 13.15 0.54 -4.64
N GLU A 98 12.47 0.99 -3.60
CA GLU A 98 11.18 1.69 -3.71
C GLU A 98 11.28 2.92 -4.62
N GLY A 99 12.25 3.80 -4.37
CA GLY A 99 12.43 5.02 -5.17
C GLY A 99 12.66 4.74 -6.66
N ILE A 100 13.47 3.72 -6.97
CA ILE A 100 13.82 3.38 -8.36
C ILE A 100 12.69 2.66 -9.09
N PHE A 101 12.10 1.63 -8.47
CA PHE A 101 11.14 0.75 -9.16
C PHE A 101 9.69 1.23 -9.04
N ALA A 102 9.32 1.85 -7.92
CA ALA A 102 7.95 2.28 -7.67
C ALA A 102 7.75 3.76 -8.00
N PHE A 103 8.48 4.66 -7.34
CA PHE A 103 8.24 6.11 -7.50
C PHE A 103 8.58 6.62 -8.89
N ALA A 104 9.64 6.11 -9.53
CA ALA A 104 9.95 6.49 -10.90
C ALA A 104 8.85 6.04 -11.88
N LEU A 105 8.32 4.84 -11.70
CA LEU A 105 7.23 4.31 -12.54
C LEU A 105 5.96 5.13 -12.33
N GLU A 106 5.59 5.37 -11.08
CA GLU A 106 4.39 6.13 -10.75
C GLU A 106 4.48 7.58 -11.21
N SER A 107 5.56 8.29 -10.86
CA SER A 107 5.77 9.69 -11.23
C SER A 107 5.89 9.88 -12.74
N GLY A 108 6.53 8.93 -13.44
CA GLY A 108 6.71 8.97 -14.89
C GLY A 108 5.39 8.86 -15.66
N PHE A 109 4.44 8.05 -15.18
CA PHE A 109 3.16 7.85 -15.86
C PHE A 109 1.99 8.67 -15.27
N LEU A 110 2.13 9.22 -14.06
CA LEU A 110 1.09 10.02 -13.43
C LEU A 110 0.71 11.25 -14.28
N GLY A 111 1.69 11.94 -14.86
CA GLY A 111 1.41 13.08 -15.75
C GLY A 111 0.55 12.69 -16.96
N LEU A 112 0.77 11.49 -17.52
CA LEU A 112 -0.05 10.95 -18.60
C LEU A 112 -1.46 10.57 -18.12
N LEU A 113 -1.60 9.98 -16.94
CA LEU A 113 -2.90 9.66 -16.34
C LEU A 113 -3.74 10.92 -16.09
N LEU A 114 -3.13 12.00 -15.59
CA LEU A 114 -3.84 13.22 -15.22
C LEU A 114 -4.17 14.11 -16.42
N PHE A 115 -3.25 14.22 -17.38
CA PHE A 115 -3.33 15.23 -18.44
C PHE A 115 -3.36 14.64 -19.86
N GLY A 116 -3.21 13.32 -20.00
CA GLY A 116 -3.06 12.64 -21.28
C GLY A 116 -4.36 12.34 -22.03
N TRP A 117 -5.54 12.45 -21.40
CA TRP A 117 -6.81 11.97 -21.99
C TRP A 117 -7.08 12.43 -23.42
N ASN A 118 -6.74 13.69 -23.75
CA ASN A 118 -6.91 14.27 -25.09
C ASN A 118 -5.58 14.50 -25.83
N ARG A 119 -4.46 13.99 -25.30
CA ARG A 119 -3.10 14.21 -25.83
C ARG A 119 -2.41 12.94 -26.29
N VAL A 120 -2.82 11.78 -25.79
CA VAL A 120 -2.30 10.47 -26.20
C VAL A 120 -3.42 9.57 -26.67
N SER A 121 -3.08 8.47 -27.35
CA SER A 121 -4.08 7.47 -27.76
C SER A 121 -4.73 6.80 -26.54
N PRO A 122 -5.98 6.32 -26.64
CA PRO A 122 -6.65 5.63 -25.54
C PRO A 122 -5.88 4.42 -25.00
N LYS A 123 -5.12 3.71 -25.85
CA LYS A 123 -4.28 2.57 -25.43
C LYS A 123 -3.08 3.02 -24.60
N VAL A 124 -2.47 4.15 -24.95
CA VAL A 124 -1.35 4.73 -24.20
C VAL A 124 -1.82 5.28 -22.85
N HIS A 125 -3.00 5.92 -22.83
CA HIS A 125 -3.60 6.36 -21.57
C HIS A 125 -3.85 5.16 -20.63
N PHE A 126 -4.44 4.07 -21.16
CA PHE A 126 -4.68 2.87 -20.36
C PHE A 126 -3.40 2.20 -19.88
N PHE A 127 -2.36 2.18 -20.72
CA PHE A 127 -1.03 1.72 -20.30
C PHE A 127 -0.50 2.56 -19.14
N ALA A 128 -0.62 3.90 -19.20
CA ALA A 128 -0.25 4.77 -18.09
C ALA A 128 -1.05 4.45 -16.82
N THR A 129 -2.35 4.20 -16.92
CA THR A 129 -3.20 3.78 -15.80
C THR A 129 -2.72 2.49 -15.14
N ILE A 130 -2.29 1.50 -15.94
CA ILE A 130 -1.70 0.25 -15.43
C ILE A 130 -0.35 0.54 -14.76
N MET A 131 0.53 1.33 -15.38
CA MET A 131 1.86 1.63 -14.83
C MET A 131 1.78 2.39 -13.51
N VAL A 132 0.88 3.36 -13.39
CA VAL A 132 0.63 4.06 -12.12
C VAL A 132 0.15 3.08 -11.05
N THR A 133 -0.82 2.21 -11.38
CA THR A 133 -1.35 1.21 -10.43
C THR A 133 -0.28 0.21 -10.00
N LEU A 134 0.55 -0.28 -10.93
CA LEU A 134 1.66 -1.18 -10.63
C LEU A 134 2.75 -0.48 -9.81
N GLY A 135 3.02 0.80 -10.08
CA GLY A 135 3.92 1.63 -9.29
C GLY A 135 3.49 1.69 -7.82
N SER A 136 2.21 1.99 -7.56
CA SER A 136 1.68 2.01 -6.19
C SER A 136 1.77 0.62 -5.52
N ILE A 137 1.54 -0.48 -6.25
CA ILE A 137 1.68 -1.84 -5.72
C ILE A 137 3.15 -2.16 -5.41
N PHE A 138 4.09 -1.78 -6.28
CA PHE A 138 5.52 -2.00 -6.03
C PHE A 138 6.07 -1.16 -4.88
N SER A 139 5.51 0.01 -4.60
CA SER A 139 5.82 0.75 -3.38
C SER A 139 5.44 -0.07 -2.14
N ALA A 140 4.24 -0.66 -2.13
CA ALA A 140 3.83 -1.55 -1.06
C ALA A 140 4.77 -2.75 -0.87
N VAL A 141 5.35 -3.30 -1.95
CA VAL A 141 6.31 -4.42 -1.85
C VAL A 141 7.49 -4.05 -0.96
N TRP A 142 8.19 -2.97 -1.28
CA TRP A 142 9.45 -2.63 -0.62
C TRP A 142 9.25 -2.16 0.82
N ILE A 143 8.22 -1.34 1.06
CA ILE A 143 7.95 -0.85 2.42
C ILE A 143 7.43 -1.98 3.33
N VAL A 144 6.65 -2.93 2.79
CA VAL A 144 6.20 -4.10 3.57
C VAL A 144 7.34 -5.07 3.79
N VAL A 145 8.27 -5.25 2.84
CA VAL A 145 9.49 -6.04 3.06
C VAL A 145 10.32 -5.45 4.20
N ALA A 146 10.57 -4.13 4.18
CA ALA A 146 11.28 -3.44 5.25
C ALA A 146 10.59 -3.64 6.61
N ASN A 147 9.27 -3.44 6.66
CA ASN A 147 8.49 -3.64 7.87
C ASN A 147 8.41 -5.12 8.33
N SER A 148 8.42 -6.07 7.40
CA SER A 148 8.41 -7.50 7.71
C SER A 148 9.76 -7.94 8.26
N TRP A 149 10.86 -7.37 7.76
CA TRP A 149 12.19 -7.63 8.30
C TRP A 149 12.31 -7.17 9.76
N GLN A 150 11.69 -6.04 10.14
CA GLN A 150 11.66 -5.61 11.55
C GLN A 150 10.99 -6.64 12.48
N GLN A 151 10.24 -7.59 11.92
CA GLN A 151 9.36 -8.49 12.64
C GLN A 151 9.92 -9.91 12.66
N THR A 152 10.50 -10.32 11.55
CA THR A 152 11.21 -11.60 11.39
C THR A 152 12.54 -11.34 10.66
N PRO A 153 13.57 -10.81 11.34
CA PRO A 153 14.85 -10.51 10.71
C PRO A 153 15.53 -11.76 10.14
N ALA A 154 16.04 -11.67 8.91
CA ALA A 154 16.77 -12.75 8.24
C ALA A 154 17.81 -12.18 7.26
N GLY A 155 18.77 -13.00 6.80
CA GLY A 155 19.76 -12.59 5.79
C GLY A 155 20.71 -11.46 6.22
N PHE A 156 21.06 -11.38 7.49
CA PHE A 156 21.94 -10.33 8.05
C PHE A 156 22.93 -10.87 9.08
N HIS A 157 23.98 -10.09 9.35
CA HIS A 157 24.81 -10.25 10.55
C HIS A 157 24.90 -8.93 11.33
N ILE A 158 25.36 -8.98 12.58
CA ILE A 158 25.61 -7.78 13.38
C ILE A 158 27.12 -7.55 13.43
N VAL A 159 27.55 -6.34 13.07
CA VAL A 159 28.94 -5.91 13.21
C VAL A 159 29.04 -4.73 14.17
N GLY A 160 30.15 -4.65 14.90
CA GLY A 160 30.37 -3.63 15.93
C GLY A 160 29.67 -3.97 17.26
N GLU A 161 29.85 -3.08 18.25
CA GLU A 161 29.34 -3.27 19.62
C GLU A 161 28.68 -2.00 20.16
N GLY A 162 27.77 -2.17 21.12
CA GLY A 162 27.06 -1.06 21.77
C GLY A 162 26.36 -0.14 20.77
N LEU A 163 26.53 1.17 20.94
CA LEU A 163 25.92 2.19 20.07
C LEU A 163 26.51 2.25 18.64
N LYS A 164 27.54 1.46 18.36
CA LYS A 164 28.16 1.34 17.02
C LYS A 164 27.76 0.05 16.30
N ALA A 165 26.97 -0.81 16.95
CA ALA A 165 26.47 -2.02 16.31
C ALA A 165 25.56 -1.66 15.11
N ARG A 166 25.65 -2.45 14.04
CA ARG A 166 24.83 -2.33 12.84
C ARG A 166 24.52 -3.70 12.25
N ALA A 167 23.32 -3.85 11.71
CA ALA A 167 22.91 -4.97 10.89
C ALA A 167 23.35 -4.73 9.45
N GLU A 168 24.16 -5.62 8.89
CA GLU A 168 24.56 -5.60 7.47
C GLU A 168 23.95 -6.80 6.75
N VAL A 169 23.53 -6.58 5.51
CA VAL A 169 22.94 -7.61 4.64
C VAL A 169 24.02 -8.62 4.25
N THR A 170 23.79 -9.88 4.58
CA THR A 170 24.62 -11.00 4.11
C THR A 170 23.97 -11.72 2.94
N ASN A 171 22.63 -11.74 2.89
CA ASN A 171 21.85 -12.32 1.80
C ASN A 171 20.61 -11.47 1.51
N PHE A 172 20.63 -10.76 0.38
CA PHE A 172 19.54 -9.89 -0.04
C PHE A 172 18.21 -10.63 -0.21
N TRP A 173 18.22 -11.82 -0.80
CA TRP A 173 16.98 -12.56 -1.06
C TRP A 173 16.38 -13.14 0.21
N GLU A 174 17.20 -13.56 1.16
CA GLU A 174 16.74 -14.00 2.47
C GLU A 174 16.18 -12.83 3.30
N MET A 175 16.77 -11.63 3.18
CA MET A 175 16.22 -10.40 3.76
C MET A 175 14.85 -10.05 3.15
N VAL A 176 14.73 -10.08 1.81
CA VAL A 176 13.48 -9.79 1.09
C VAL A 176 12.40 -10.81 1.42
N PHE A 177 12.72 -12.10 1.27
CA PHE A 177 11.82 -13.22 1.53
C PHE A 177 11.99 -13.78 2.95
N ASN A 178 12.08 -12.88 3.92
CA ASN A 178 12.09 -13.27 5.33
C ASN A 178 10.77 -13.98 5.71
N PRO A 179 10.73 -14.70 6.85
CA PRO A 179 9.64 -15.63 7.17
C PRO A 179 8.22 -15.06 7.13
N SER A 180 8.04 -13.73 7.29
CA SER A 180 6.73 -13.09 7.28
C SER A 180 6.43 -12.22 6.05
N SER A 181 7.42 -11.93 5.18
CA SER A 181 7.27 -10.97 4.09
C SER A 181 6.11 -11.27 3.14
N VAL A 182 6.02 -12.50 2.63
CA VAL A 182 5.04 -12.87 1.59
C VAL A 182 3.61 -12.85 2.16
N ASP A 183 3.42 -13.41 3.35
CA ASP A 183 2.12 -13.43 4.00
C ASP A 183 1.65 -12.01 4.32
N ARG A 184 2.53 -11.15 4.84
CA ARG A 184 2.20 -9.76 5.15
C ARG A 184 1.93 -8.94 3.88
N LEU A 185 2.76 -9.09 2.86
CA LEU A 185 2.58 -8.38 1.59
C LEU A 185 1.25 -8.74 0.93
N SER A 186 0.94 -10.03 0.84
CA SER A 186 -0.33 -10.48 0.26
C SER A 186 -1.53 -9.90 1.04
N HIS A 187 -1.48 -9.94 2.37
CA HIS A 187 -2.54 -9.42 3.22
C HIS A 187 -2.72 -7.89 3.11
N VAL A 188 -1.62 -7.15 2.99
CA VAL A 188 -1.64 -5.68 2.82
C VAL A 188 -2.20 -5.30 1.45
N VAL A 189 -1.75 -5.93 0.37
CA VAL A 189 -2.19 -5.57 -1.00
C VAL A 189 -3.67 -5.91 -1.20
N ILE A 190 -4.13 -7.07 -0.71
CA ILE A 190 -5.55 -7.43 -0.79
C ILE A 190 -6.39 -6.49 0.09
N GLY A 191 -5.90 -6.13 1.28
CA GLY A 191 -6.52 -5.12 2.14
C GLY A 191 -6.67 -3.77 1.45
N ALA A 192 -5.64 -3.33 0.71
CA ALA A 192 -5.69 -2.11 -0.09
C ALA A 192 -6.74 -2.18 -1.22
N PHE A 193 -6.84 -3.32 -1.92
CA PHE A 193 -7.89 -3.54 -2.92
C PHE A 193 -9.29 -3.43 -2.31
N LEU A 194 -9.49 -3.93 -1.09
CA LEU A 194 -10.72 -3.74 -0.35
C LEU A 194 -10.95 -2.26 -0.03
N SER A 195 -9.97 -1.55 0.53
CA SER A 195 -10.10 -0.13 0.89
C SER A 195 -10.55 0.74 -0.30
N GLY A 196 -9.86 0.63 -1.45
CA GLY A 196 -10.23 1.39 -2.64
C GLY A 196 -11.58 0.97 -3.23
N SER A 197 -11.90 -0.32 -3.23
CA SER A 197 -13.22 -0.81 -3.70
C SER A 197 -14.35 -0.29 -2.82
N PHE A 198 -14.18 -0.32 -1.50
CA PHE A 198 -15.18 0.17 -0.54
C PHE A 198 -15.33 1.70 -0.59
N LEU A 199 -14.29 2.46 -0.92
CA LEU A 199 -14.43 3.88 -1.23
C LEU A 199 -15.39 4.11 -2.41
N VAL A 200 -15.18 3.39 -3.52
CA VAL A 200 -16.05 3.49 -4.71
C VAL A 200 -17.47 3.02 -4.41
N LEU A 201 -17.62 1.90 -3.70
CA LEU A 201 -18.92 1.40 -3.25
C LEU A 201 -19.66 2.42 -2.39
N SER A 202 -18.98 3.05 -1.43
CA SER A 202 -19.60 4.00 -0.50
C SER A 202 -20.17 5.23 -1.23
N VAL A 203 -19.39 5.81 -2.14
CA VAL A 203 -19.83 6.97 -2.94
C VAL A 203 -21.02 6.61 -3.84
N HIS A 204 -20.95 5.48 -4.53
CA HIS A 204 -22.02 5.08 -5.45
C HIS A 204 -23.25 4.51 -4.72
N ALA A 205 -23.10 3.89 -3.55
CA ALA A 205 -24.21 3.52 -2.68
C ALA A 205 -24.99 4.77 -2.26
N TYR A 206 -24.28 5.83 -1.85
CA TYR A 206 -24.90 7.10 -1.50
C TYR A 206 -25.66 7.72 -2.68
N TYR A 207 -25.08 7.74 -3.88
CA TYR A 207 -25.77 8.24 -5.07
C TYR A 207 -27.01 7.42 -5.43
N LEU A 208 -26.94 6.09 -5.36
CA LEU A 208 -28.10 5.23 -5.59
C LEU A 208 -29.19 5.46 -4.54
N TYR A 209 -28.82 5.54 -3.26
CA TYR A 209 -29.76 5.84 -2.17
C TYR A 209 -30.46 7.20 -2.35
N LYS A 210 -29.76 8.20 -2.88
CA LYS A 210 -30.32 9.52 -3.19
C LYS A 210 -30.98 9.62 -4.57
N ASN A 211 -31.11 8.52 -5.32
CA ASN A 211 -31.62 8.50 -6.71
C ASN A 211 -30.89 9.48 -7.65
N ARG A 212 -29.58 9.68 -7.44
CA ARG A 212 -28.72 10.54 -8.27
C ARG A 212 -27.79 9.68 -9.12
N HIS A 213 -27.51 10.11 -10.35
CA HIS A 213 -26.52 9.45 -11.21
C HIS A 213 -26.69 7.92 -11.29
N VAL A 214 -27.94 7.45 -11.39
CA VAL A 214 -28.29 6.03 -11.15
C VAL A 214 -27.57 5.09 -12.12
N GLU A 215 -27.57 5.41 -13.42
CA GLU A 215 -26.98 4.54 -14.44
C GLU A 215 -25.46 4.36 -14.25
N ILE A 216 -24.72 5.45 -14.10
CA ILE A 216 -23.26 5.41 -13.87
C ILE A 216 -22.94 4.73 -12.54
N SER A 217 -23.76 4.98 -11.50
CA SER A 217 -23.54 4.42 -10.17
C SER A 217 -23.79 2.92 -10.14
N ARG A 218 -24.80 2.39 -10.84
CA ARG A 218 -24.99 0.93 -10.95
C ARG A 218 -23.80 0.23 -11.60
N LYS A 219 -23.23 0.82 -12.66
CA LYS A 219 -22.06 0.25 -13.35
C LYS A 219 -20.80 0.29 -12.50
N ALA A 220 -20.51 1.44 -11.89
CA ALA A 220 -19.35 1.59 -11.01
C ALA A 220 -19.47 0.70 -9.75
N PHE A 221 -20.66 0.64 -9.15
CA PHE A 221 -20.94 -0.23 -8.01
C PHE A 221 -20.71 -1.70 -8.36
N LYS A 222 -21.15 -2.16 -9.54
CA LYS A 222 -20.90 -3.54 -9.99
C LYS A 222 -19.41 -3.87 -10.13
N ILE A 223 -18.62 -2.97 -10.71
CA ILE A 223 -17.16 -3.14 -10.85
C ILE A 223 -16.52 -3.26 -9.46
N ALA A 224 -16.76 -2.26 -8.60
CA ALA A 224 -16.17 -2.22 -7.26
C ALA A 224 -16.63 -3.39 -6.37
N LEU A 225 -17.91 -3.78 -6.45
CA LEU A 225 -18.44 -4.93 -5.71
C LEU A 225 -17.78 -6.23 -6.14
N THR A 226 -17.52 -6.40 -7.44
CA THR A 226 -16.85 -7.60 -7.96
C THR A 226 -15.44 -7.68 -7.39
N ILE A 227 -14.67 -6.60 -7.44
CA ILE A 227 -13.31 -6.53 -6.87
C ILE A 227 -13.36 -6.78 -5.36
N ALA A 228 -14.26 -6.12 -4.63
CA ALA A 228 -14.42 -6.29 -3.19
C ALA A 228 -14.81 -7.72 -2.80
N ALA A 229 -15.68 -8.39 -3.57
CA ALA A 229 -16.07 -9.76 -3.29
C ALA A 229 -14.90 -10.74 -3.43
N PHE A 230 -14.13 -10.64 -4.51
CA PHE A 230 -12.93 -11.47 -4.70
C PHE A 230 -11.84 -11.15 -3.67
N ALA A 231 -11.53 -9.87 -3.48
CA ALA A 231 -10.55 -9.44 -2.49
C ALA A 231 -10.96 -9.84 -1.07
N GLY A 232 -12.26 -9.80 -0.74
CA GLY A 232 -12.78 -10.18 0.58
C GLY A 232 -12.54 -11.66 0.87
N MET A 233 -12.81 -12.53 -0.10
CA MET A 233 -12.51 -13.96 0.03
C MET A 233 -11.02 -14.22 0.18
N LEU A 234 -10.19 -13.55 -0.62
CA LEU A 234 -8.73 -13.67 -0.52
C LEU A 234 -8.20 -13.13 0.81
N GLN A 235 -8.79 -12.07 1.37
CA GLN A 235 -8.40 -11.49 2.65
C GLN A 235 -8.59 -12.47 3.82
N LEU A 236 -9.66 -13.28 3.79
CA LEU A 236 -9.88 -14.34 4.77
C LEU A 236 -8.76 -15.38 4.72
N VAL A 237 -8.36 -15.79 3.52
CA VAL A 237 -7.28 -16.76 3.31
C VAL A 237 -5.95 -16.19 3.79
N THR A 238 -5.56 -15.00 3.32
CA THR A 238 -4.27 -14.42 3.72
C THR A 238 -4.23 -14.02 5.18
N GLY A 239 -5.37 -13.66 5.77
CA GLY A 239 -5.50 -13.42 7.21
C GLY A 239 -5.24 -14.68 8.04
N HIS A 240 -5.83 -15.81 7.63
CA HIS A 240 -5.56 -17.09 8.27
C HIS A 240 -4.07 -17.50 8.19
N HIS A 241 -3.48 -17.37 7.00
CA HIS A 241 -2.06 -17.65 6.80
C HIS A 241 -1.16 -16.72 7.63
N SER A 242 -1.45 -15.41 7.66
CA SER A 242 -0.74 -14.45 8.52
C SER A 242 -0.83 -14.84 10.00
N ALA A 243 -2.00 -15.22 10.51
CA ALA A 243 -2.17 -15.62 11.90
C ALA A 243 -1.32 -16.87 12.25
N LYS A 244 -1.26 -17.86 11.35
CA LYS A 244 -0.38 -19.02 11.49
C LYS A 244 1.11 -18.64 11.45
N GLY A 245 1.49 -17.70 10.58
CA GLY A 245 2.84 -17.15 10.56
C GLY A 245 3.22 -16.47 11.87
N VAL A 246 2.30 -15.69 12.46
CA VAL A 246 2.48 -15.03 13.76
C VAL A 246 2.56 -16.06 14.90
N SER A 247 1.77 -17.15 14.87
CA SER A 247 1.83 -18.17 15.93
C SER A 247 3.20 -18.83 16.05
N ILE A 248 3.94 -18.94 14.94
CA ILE A 248 5.26 -19.56 14.90
C ILE A 248 6.35 -18.53 15.21
N ASN A 249 6.32 -17.39 14.54
CA ASN A 249 7.43 -16.44 14.56
C ASN A 249 7.31 -15.39 15.67
N GLN A 250 6.09 -15.11 16.16
CA GLN A 250 5.79 -14.06 17.13
C GLN A 250 4.65 -14.48 18.09
N PRO A 251 4.76 -15.62 18.80
CA PRO A 251 3.67 -16.21 19.58
C PRO A 251 3.09 -15.26 20.64
N ALA A 252 3.94 -14.43 21.26
CA ALA A 252 3.49 -13.44 22.25
C ALA A 252 2.45 -12.45 21.68
N LYS A 253 2.52 -12.10 20.39
CA LYS A 253 1.52 -11.24 19.75
C LYS A 253 0.18 -11.95 19.58
N LEU A 254 0.21 -13.19 19.11
CA LEU A 254 -1.01 -13.96 18.93
C LEU A 254 -1.68 -14.25 20.28
N ALA A 255 -0.88 -14.58 21.30
CA ALA A 255 -1.39 -14.76 22.66
C ALA A 255 -2.08 -13.50 23.18
N ALA A 256 -1.52 -12.32 22.92
CA ALA A 256 -2.16 -11.05 23.26
C ALA A 256 -3.43 -10.76 22.44
N PHE A 257 -3.49 -11.12 21.15
CA PHE A 257 -4.68 -10.97 20.31
C PHE A 257 -5.83 -11.88 20.76
N GLU A 258 -5.53 -13.12 21.12
CA GLU A 258 -6.51 -14.15 21.49
C GLU A 258 -6.81 -14.21 23.00
N GLY A 259 -6.14 -13.38 23.82
CA GLY A 259 -6.33 -13.35 25.27
C GLY A 259 -5.79 -14.58 26.00
N HIS A 260 -4.76 -15.24 25.45
CA HIS A 260 -4.10 -16.39 26.07
C HIS A 260 -3.01 -15.95 27.07
N TYR A 261 -3.42 -15.44 28.23
CA TYR A 261 -2.49 -14.88 29.22
C TYR A 261 -1.62 -15.94 29.94
N ASP A 262 -2.07 -17.20 29.98
CA ASP A 262 -1.33 -18.31 30.61
C ASP A 262 -0.24 -18.89 29.70
N SER A 263 -0.15 -18.41 28.45
CA SER A 263 0.77 -18.90 27.41
C SER A 263 1.89 -17.91 27.07
N LEU A 264 2.00 -16.81 27.83
CA LEU A 264 3.01 -15.75 27.68
C LEU A 264 4.25 -16.01 28.53
#